data_AF-A0A1A6XTH8-F1
#
_entry.id   AF-A0A1A6XTH8-F1
#
_cell.length_a   1.000
_cell.length_b   1.000
_cell.length_c   1.000
_cell.angle_alpha   90.00
_cell.angle_beta   90.00
_cell.angle_gamma   90.00
#
_symmetry.space_group_name_H-M   'P 1'
#
loop_
_entity.id
_entity.type
_entity.pdbx_description
1 polymer ?
#
loop_
_entity_poly.entity_id
_entity_poly.type
_entity_poly.pdbx_seq_one_letter_code
_entity_poly.pdbx_strand_id
1 'polypeptide(L)'
;MDGIGVGAGAIEANIVNLLEPIESEPELFDSGLSDVEYIDAVNARLVQLRSICGNDGTSIWGGSPVDMNLQIELMRKSLAPSDCEEWIDRGGFLSWRRKFEVYSGVDCSGFYGEKGIFQPRAAAAILNRYSAAPLDFEVGRRYFFGQRVRQ
;
A
#
# COMPACT_ATOMS: atom_id res chain seq x y z
N MET A 1 25.80 -26.05 -0.03
CA MET A 1 25.62 -24.58 -0.07
C MET A 1 24.24 -24.36 -0.63
N ASP A 2 23.25 -24.34 0.26
CA ASP A 2 21.85 -24.22 -0.12
C ASP A 2 21.51 -22.75 -0.19
N GLY A 3 21.40 -22.24 -1.43
CA GLY A 3 20.89 -20.91 -1.70
C GLY A 3 19.40 -20.89 -1.38
N ILE A 4 19.06 -20.30 -0.24
CA ILE A 4 17.68 -19.97 0.08
C ILE A 4 17.25 -18.90 -0.93
N GLY A 5 16.52 -19.33 -1.95
CA GLY A 5 15.80 -18.44 -2.86
C GLY A 5 14.73 -17.68 -2.09
N VAL A 6 15.14 -16.59 -1.42
CA VAL A 6 14.22 -15.55 -1.00
C VAL A 6 13.88 -14.78 -2.28
N GLY A 7 12.69 -15.08 -2.82
CA GLY A 7 12.30 -14.80 -4.20
C GLY A 7 12.56 -13.37 -4.67
N ALA A 8 13.18 -13.25 -5.84
CA ALA A 8 13.38 -11.99 -6.55
C ALA A 8 12.08 -11.16 -6.65
N GLY A 9 10.92 -11.81 -6.80
CA GLY A 9 9.61 -11.13 -6.81
C GLY A 9 9.22 -10.47 -5.48
N ALA A 10 9.75 -10.91 -4.35
CA ALA A 10 9.55 -10.23 -3.06
C ALA A 10 10.46 -9.00 -2.91
N ILE A 11 11.65 -9.02 -3.53
CA ILE A 11 12.57 -7.88 -3.56
C ILE A 11 12.03 -6.82 -4.54
N GLU A 12 11.62 -7.21 -5.74
CA GLU A 12 10.98 -6.32 -6.71
C GLU A 12 9.73 -5.67 -6.15
N ALA A 13 8.82 -6.42 -5.52
CA ALA A 13 7.63 -5.84 -4.89
C ALA A 13 7.98 -4.86 -3.75
N ASN A 14 9.08 -5.08 -3.02
CA ASN A 14 9.54 -4.15 -1.98
C ASN A 14 10.22 -2.90 -2.57
N ILE A 15 10.93 -3.02 -3.71
CA ILE A 15 11.50 -1.90 -4.44
C ILE A 15 10.40 -1.06 -5.11
N VAL A 16 9.40 -1.69 -5.73
CA VAL A 16 8.23 -1.00 -6.31
C VAL A 16 7.52 -0.15 -5.24
N ASN A 17 7.36 -0.65 -4.01
CA ASN A 17 6.76 0.14 -2.92
C ASN A 17 7.60 1.37 -2.48
N LEU A 18 8.92 1.33 -2.68
CA LEU A 18 9.84 2.43 -2.37
C LEU A 18 9.88 3.48 -3.49
N LEU A 19 9.54 3.07 -4.71
CA LEU A 19 9.71 3.84 -5.95
C LEU A 19 8.38 4.16 -6.65
N GLU A 20 7.24 3.74 -6.09
CA GLU A 20 5.94 4.24 -6.52
C GLU A 20 5.94 5.77 -6.31
N PRO A 21 5.67 6.54 -7.38
CA PRO A 21 5.72 7.99 -7.31
C PRO A 21 4.68 8.49 -6.32
N ILE A 22 5.07 9.46 -5.50
CA ILE A 22 4.08 10.33 -4.86
C ILE A 22 3.50 11.24 -5.95
N GLU A 23 2.26 11.68 -5.80
CA GLU A 23 1.59 12.61 -6.70
C GLU A 23 2.55 13.72 -7.19
N SER A 24 2.79 13.81 -8.50
CA SER A 24 3.76 14.70 -9.19
C SER A 24 5.23 14.24 -9.28
N GLU A 25 5.60 13.04 -8.82
CA GLU A 25 6.90 12.42 -9.09
C GLU A 25 6.82 11.49 -10.33
N PRO A 26 7.89 11.37 -11.14
CA PRO A 26 7.90 10.45 -12.27
C PRO A 26 7.97 8.99 -11.81
N GLU A 27 7.25 8.10 -12.50
CA GLU A 27 7.38 6.66 -12.32
C GLU A 27 8.82 6.23 -12.62
N LEU A 28 9.45 5.50 -11.71
CA LEU A 28 10.82 4.98 -11.90
C LEU A 28 10.84 3.69 -12.70
N PHE A 29 9.75 2.92 -12.67
CA PHE A 29 9.56 1.76 -13.53
C PHE A 29 9.18 2.23 -14.94
N ASP A 30 9.72 1.60 -15.98
CA ASP A 30 9.51 2.00 -17.39
C ASP A 30 9.96 3.44 -17.74
N SER A 31 10.80 4.03 -16.89
CA SER A 31 11.34 5.39 -17.04
C SER A 31 12.37 5.55 -18.17
N GLY A 32 12.80 4.44 -18.78
CA GLY A 32 13.88 4.42 -19.79
C GLY A 32 15.27 4.67 -19.21
N LEU A 33 15.45 4.66 -17.89
CA LEU A 33 16.75 4.82 -17.23
C LEU A 33 17.67 3.63 -17.52
N SER A 34 18.96 3.90 -17.67
CA SER A 34 19.98 2.85 -17.63
C SER A 34 20.12 2.25 -16.23
N ASP A 35 20.74 1.07 -16.13
CA ASP A 35 20.96 0.40 -14.84
C ASP A 35 21.66 1.29 -13.80
N VAL A 36 22.64 2.10 -14.22
CA VAL A 36 23.38 3.01 -13.33
C VAL A 36 22.48 4.14 -12.84
N GLU A 37 21.72 4.76 -13.74
CA GLU A 37 20.81 5.85 -13.39
C GLU A 37 19.67 5.36 -12.49
N TYR A 38 19.17 4.13 -12.73
CA TYR A 38 18.17 3.50 -11.89
C TYR A 38 18.71 3.25 -10.47
N ILE A 39 19.91 2.69 -10.35
CA ILE A 39 20.57 2.45 -9.05
C ILE A 39 20.75 3.77 -8.29
N ASP A 40 21.21 4.83 -8.96
CA ASP A 40 21.40 6.15 -8.35
C ASP A 40 20.08 6.75 -7.86
N ALA A 41 19.00 6.62 -8.65
CA ALA A 41 17.67 7.06 -8.26
C ALA A 41 17.14 6.30 -7.02
N VAL A 42 17.29 4.96 -7.00
CA VAL A 42 16.92 4.13 -5.83
C VAL A 42 17.69 4.56 -4.59
N ASN A 43 19.01 4.74 -4.71
CA ASN A 43 19.86 5.15 -3.59
C ASN A 43 19.49 6.53 -3.05
N ALA A 44 19.25 7.50 -3.94
CA ALA A 44 18.80 8.83 -3.56
C ALA A 44 17.46 8.78 -2.80
N ARG A 45 16.51 7.95 -3.27
CA ARG A 45 15.22 7.77 -2.61
C ARG A 45 15.35 7.12 -1.24
N LEU A 46 16.19 6.10 -1.10
CA LEU A 46 16.47 5.48 0.20
C LEU A 46 17.06 6.49 1.21
N VAL A 47 17.97 7.36 0.78
CA VAL A 47 18.51 8.43 1.63
C VAL A 47 17.41 9.41 2.06
N GLN A 48 16.53 9.82 1.14
CA GLN A 48 15.40 10.69 1.46
C GLN A 48 14.44 10.04 2.47
N LEU A 49 14.02 8.80 2.22
CA LEU A 49 13.11 8.06 3.09
C LEU A 49 13.72 7.87 4.48
N ARG A 50 15.01 7.55 4.57
CA ARG A 50 15.73 7.44 5.84
C ARG A 50 15.78 8.76 6.59
N SER A 51 15.98 9.87 5.88
CA SER A 51 15.95 11.23 6.44
C SER A 51 14.57 11.58 7.02
N ILE A 52 13.49 11.28 6.28
CA ILE A 52 12.10 11.55 6.69
C ILE A 52 11.68 10.67 7.88
N CYS A 53 12.02 9.38 7.83
CA CYS A 53 11.46 8.38 8.73
C CYS A 53 12.34 8.07 9.95
N GLY A 54 13.61 8.47 9.92
CA GLY A 54 14.56 8.35 11.02
C GLY A 54 15.05 6.93 11.35
N ASN A 55 14.42 5.86 10.83
CA ASN A 55 14.87 4.48 10.98
C ASN A 55 14.36 3.55 9.87
N ASP A 56 15.11 2.45 9.63
CA ASP A 56 14.84 1.45 8.58
C ASP A 56 13.67 0.49 8.94
N GLY A 57 13.14 0.59 10.16
CA GLY A 57 11.96 -0.14 10.60
C GLY A 57 10.64 0.43 10.04
N THR A 58 10.64 1.67 9.57
CA THR A 58 9.42 2.35 9.12
C THR A 58 8.78 1.60 7.95
N SER A 59 7.49 1.33 8.04
CA SER A 59 6.72 0.78 6.94
C SER A 59 6.36 1.87 5.94
N ILE A 60 6.72 1.66 4.68
CA ILE A 60 6.48 2.57 3.57
C ILE A 60 5.50 1.94 2.56
N TRP A 61 4.67 2.76 1.94
CA TRP A 61 3.81 2.42 0.80
C TRP A 61 3.62 3.66 -0.07
N GLY A 62 3.72 3.52 -1.40
CA GLY A 62 3.61 4.66 -2.31
C GLY A 62 4.61 5.78 -1.96
N GLY A 63 5.83 5.40 -1.55
CA GLY A 63 6.85 6.37 -1.14
C GLY A 63 6.61 7.12 0.19
N SER A 64 5.53 6.83 0.92
CA SER A 64 5.21 7.50 2.21
C SER A 64 5.07 6.52 3.38
N PRO A 65 5.29 6.95 4.63
CA PRO A 65 4.92 6.17 5.80
C PRO A 65 3.48 5.69 5.73
N VAL A 66 3.26 4.41 5.99
CA VAL A 66 1.92 3.82 5.92
C VAL A 66 1.00 4.50 6.93
N ASP A 67 -0.10 5.05 6.42
CA ASP A 67 -1.20 5.62 7.18
C ASP A 67 -2.52 4.95 6.76
N MET A 68 -3.10 4.14 7.65
CA MET A 68 -4.35 3.44 7.37
C MET A 68 -5.55 4.37 7.24
N ASN A 69 -5.54 5.52 7.92
CA ASN A 69 -6.66 6.47 7.81
C ASN A 69 -6.69 7.09 6.42
N LEU A 70 -5.53 7.51 5.90
CA LEU A 70 -5.38 7.99 4.53
C LEU A 70 -5.76 6.90 3.52
N GLN A 71 -5.27 5.68 3.72
CA GLN A 71 -5.57 4.56 2.81
C GLN A 71 -7.06 4.26 2.73
N ILE A 72 -7.79 4.35 3.85
CA ILE A 72 -9.24 4.13 3.87
C ILE A 72 -9.98 5.24 3.14
N GLU A 73 -9.51 6.48 3.23
CA GLU A 73 -10.05 7.58 2.42
C GLU A 73 -9.91 7.29 0.92
N LEU A 74 -8.73 6.86 0.47
CA LEU A 74 -8.48 6.47 -0.92
C LEU A 74 -9.35 5.28 -1.36
N MET A 75 -9.46 4.26 -0.52
CA MET A 75 -10.33 3.11 -0.77
C MET A 75 -11.80 3.52 -0.86
N ARG A 76 -12.26 4.50 -0.07
CA ARG A 76 -13.63 5.00 -0.14
C ARG A 76 -13.89 5.83 -1.39
N LYS A 77 -12.94 6.69 -1.77
CA LYS A 77 -13.02 7.49 -3.01
C LYS A 77 -13.13 6.59 -4.23
N SER A 78 -12.34 5.53 -4.30
CA SER A 78 -12.38 4.55 -5.40
C SER A 78 -13.64 3.67 -5.44
N LEU A 79 -14.49 3.71 -4.41
CA LEU A 79 -15.80 3.06 -4.40
C LEU A 79 -16.94 4.01 -4.77
N ALA A 80 -16.69 5.32 -4.80
CA ALA A 80 -17.69 6.29 -5.20
C ALA A 80 -17.96 6.16 -6.72
N PRO A 81 -19.22 6.26 -7.16
CA PRO A 81 -19.49 6.40 -8.59
C PRO A 81 -18.82 7.68 -9.09
N SER A 82 -17.89 7.58 -10.05
CA SER A 82 -17.39 8.74 -10.79
C SER A 82 -18.21 8.92 -12.06
N ASP A 83 -18.53 10.16 -12.38
CA ASP A 83 -19.21 10.54 -13.64
C ASP A 83 -18.26 10.41 -14.86
N CYS A 84 -16.98 10.24 -14.57
CA CYS A 84 -15.91 9.97 -15.52
C CYS A 84 -15.74 8.45 -15.64
N GLU A 85 -15.47 7.95 -16.85
CA GLU A 85 -14.91 6.61 -17.08
C GLU A 85 -13.49 6.45 -16.46
N GLU A 86 -13.19 7.16 -15.36
CA GLU A 86 -12.07 6.82 -14.50
C GLU A 86 -12.38 5.46 -13.92
N TRP A 87 -11.74 4.47 -14.51
CA TRP A 87 -11.72 3.12 -14.01
C TRP A 87 -11.45 3.20 -12.51
N ILE A 88 -12.28 2.53 -11.71
CA ILE A 88 -11.81 2.03 -10.41
C ILE A 88 -10.47 1.40 -10.74
N ASP A 89 -9.37 1.96 -10.23
CA ASP A 89 -8.08 1.29 -10.31
C ASP A 89 -8.21 0.02 -9.46
N ARG A 90 -8.71 -1.04 -10.10
CA ARG A 90 -8.97 -2.32 -9.46
C ARG A 90 -7.65 -2.93 -9.00
N GLY A 91 -6.53 -2.59 -9.66
CA GLY A 91 -5.19 -2.95 -9.22
C GLY A 91 -4.87 -2.30 -7.87
N GLY A 92 -4.96 -0.97 -7.81
CA GLY A 92 -4.78 -0.19 -6.57
C GLY A 92 -5.72 -0.64 -5.45
N PHE A 93 -7.01 -0.81 -5.75
CA PHE A 93 -8.01 -1.25 -4.76
C PHE A 93 -7.69 -2.62 -4.16
N LEU A 94 -7.27 -3.60 -4.97
CA LEU A 94 -6.90 -4.93 -4.47
C LEU A 94 -5.68 -4.87 -3.54
N SER A 95 -4.68 -4.07 -3.93
CA SER A 95 -3.48 -3.82 -3.13
C SER A 95 -3.81 -3.15 -1.80
N TRP A 96 -4.62 -2.09 -1.83
CA TRP A 96 -5.09 -1.42 -0.61
C TRP A 96 -5.94 -2.35 0.26
N ARG A 97 -6.84 -3.15 -0.32
CA ARG A 97 -7.67 -4.10 0.44
C ARG A 97 -6.82 -5.08 1.24
N ARG A 98 -5.78 -5.66 0.64
CA ARG A 98 -4.88 -6.61 1.33
C ARG A 98 -4.15 -5.94 2.48
N LYS A 99 -3.62 -4.74 2.25
CA LYS A 99 -2.92 -3.99 3.30
C LYS A 99 -3.84 -3.56 4.43
N PHE A 100 -5.03 -3.07 4.09
CA PHE A 100 -6.03 -2.68 5.08
C PHE A 100 -6.38 -3.86 5.98
N GLU A 101 -6.68 -5.05 5.44
CA GLU A 101 -6.98 -6.24 6.24
C GLU A 101 -5.80 -6.66 7.15
N VAL A 102 -4.58 -6.70 6.61
CA VAL A 102 -3.39 -7.05 7.40
C VAL A 102 -3.12 -6.01 8.49
N TYR A 103 -3.22 -4.73 8.18
CA TYR A 103 -2.91 -3.71 9.17
C TYR A 103 -4.00 -3.68 10.22
N SER A 104 -5.26 -3.53 9.83
CA SER A 104 -6.40 -3.33 10.74
C SER A 104 -6.90 -4.60 11.41
N GLY A 105 -6.64 -5.79 10.85
CA GLY A 105 -7.28 -7.03 11.29
C GLY A 105 -8.77 -7.11 10.95
N VAL A 106 -9.32 -6.15 10.19
CA VAL A 106 -10.71 -6.18 9.74
C VAL A 106 -10.87 -7.21 8.63
N ASP A 107 -11.77 -8.17 8.85
CA ASP A 107 -12.14 -9.13 7.82
C ASP A 107 -12.79 -8.43 6.63
N CYS A 108 -12.08 -8.50 5.49
CA CYS A 108 -12.53 -7.92 4.23
C CYS A 108 -13.16 -8.97 3.31
N SER A 109 -13.49 -10.17 3.78
CA SER A 109 -14.19 -11.21 3.01
C SER A 109 -15.50 -10.69 2.43
N GLY A 110 -16.24 -9.88 3.19
CA GLY A 110 -17.51 -9.26 2.77
C GLY A 110 -17.39 -8.24 1.62
N PHE A 111 -16.18 -7.94 1.15
CA PHE A 111 -15.97 -7.17 -0.08
C PHE A 111 -16.39 -7.97 -1.32
N TYR A 112 -16.47 -9.29 -1.21
CA TYR A 112 -16.82 -10.19 -2.30
C TYR A 112 -18.05 -11.02 -1.92
N GLY A 113 -18.98 -11.11 -2.85
CA GLY A 113 -20.17 -11.95 -2.73
C GLY A 113 -19.92 -13.36 -3.27
N GLU A 114 -21.01 -14.05 -3.59
CA GLU A 114 -20.94 -15.35 -4.25
C GLU A 114 -20.07 -15.30 -5.51
N LYS A 115 -19.34 -16.39 -5.75
CA LYS A 115 -18.42 -16.54 -6.89
C LYS A 115 -17.28 -15.51 -6.94
N GLY A 116 -16.97 -14.85 -5.82
CA GLY A 116 -15.89 -13.88 -5.72
C GLY A 116 -16.18 -12.54 -6.42
N ILE A 117 -17.46 -12.24 -6.69
CA ILE A 117 -17.84 -11.00 -7.36
C ILE A 117 -17.71 -9.85 -6.37
N PHE A 118 -16.91 -8.85 -6.74
CA PHE A 118 -16.72 -7.64 -5.93
C PHE A 118 -18.04 -6.89 -5.68
N GLN A 119 -18.26 -6.47 -4.43
CA GLN A 119 -19.47 -5.81 -3.94
C GLN A 119 -19.14 -4.43 -3.38
N PRO A 120 -19.11 -3.37 -4.22
CA PRO A 120 -18.71 -2.02 -3.81
C PRO A 120 -19.50 -1.47 -2.61
N ARG A 121 -20.81 -1.75 -2.54
CA ARG A 121 -21.66 -1.30 -1.43
C ARG A 121 -21.31 -1.99 -0.11
N ALA A 122 -21.00 -3.29 -0.15
CA ALA A 122 -20.61 -4.04 1.04
C ALA A 122 -19.21 -3.61 1.52
N ALA A 123 -18.28 -3.43 0.59
CA ALA A 123 -16.96 -2.88 0.88
C ALA A 123 -17.06 -1.48 1.53
N ALA A 124 -17.88 -0.60 0.97
CA ALA A 124 -18.12 0.74 1.53
C ALA A 124 -18.69 0.66 2.97
N ALA A 125 -19.62 -0.26 3.23
CA ALA A 125 -20.19 -0.44 4.57
C ALA A 125 -19.14 -0.87 5.61
N ILE A 126 -18.22 -1.76 5.24
CA ILE A 126 -17.11 -2.19 6.11
C ILE A 126 -16.15 -1.02 6.37
N LEU A 127 -15.72 -0.32 5.31
CA LEU A 127 -14.84 0.84 5.44
C LEU A 127 -15.49 1.96 6.28
N ASN A 128 -16.78 2.22 6.10
CA ASN A 128 -17.52 3.20 6.90
C ASN A 128 -17.54 2.84 8.39
N ARG A 129 -17.73 1.56 8.71
CA ARG A 129 -17.72 1.08 10.10
C ARG A 129 -16.35 1.28 10.73
N TYR A 130 -15.28 0.96 10.00
CA TYR A 130 -13.94 1.22 10.46
C TYR A 130 -13.70 2.72 10.67
N SER A 131 -14.05 3.58 9.70
CA SER A 131 -13.86 5.03 9.82
C SER A 131 -14.58 5.65 11.02
N ALA A 132 -15.69 5.05 11.46
CA ALA A 132 -16.44 5.53 12.63
C ALA A 132 -15.75 5.21 13.97
N ALA A 133 -14.87 4.21 13.99
CA ALA A 133 -14.10 3.80 15.16
C ALA A 133 -12.74 3.26 14.70
N PRO A 134 -11.84 4.14 14.21
CA PRO A 134 -10.56 3.71 13.68
C PRO A 134 -9.71 3.13 14.81
N LEU A 135 -8.89 2.13 14.48
CA LEU A 135 -7.87 1.65 15.40
C LEU A 135 -6.81 2.73 15.62
N ASP A 136 -6.17 2.68 16.79
CA ASP A 136 -5.05 3.54 17.12
C ASP A 136 -3.81 3.09 16.32
N PHE A 137 -3.65 3.69 15.14
CA PHE A 137 -2.54 3.45 14.24
C PHE A 137 -1.46 4.50 14.44
N GLU A 138 -0.25 4.03 14.77
CA GLU A 138 0.95 4.84 14.63
C GLU A 138 1.43 4.79 13.17
N VAL A 139 1.45 5.96 12.53
CA VAL A 139 1.93 6.12 11.15
C VAL A 139 3.33 5.53 11.01
N GLY A 140 3.52 4.74 9.97
CA GLY A 140 4.80 4.10 9.66
C GLY A 140 5.18 2.91 10.55
N ARG A 141 4.35 2.51 11.54
CA ARG A 141 4.58 1.26 12.28
C ARG A 141 4.01 0.06 11.52
N ARG A 142 4.62 -1.11 11.75
CA ARG A 142 4.17 -2.37 11.15
C ARG A 142 3.10 -3.01 12.02
N TYR A 143 2.06 -3.51 11.38
CA TYR A 143 0.98 -4.24 12.03
C TYR A 143 0.75 -5.57 11.32
N PHE A 144 0.27 -6.55 12.07
CA PHE A 144 -0.14 -7.86 11.58
C PHE A 144 -1.47 -8.24 12.24
N PHE A 145 -2.53 -8.27 11.44
CA PHE A 145 -3.93 -8.41 11.83
C PHE A 145 -4.32 -7.57 13.05
N GLY A 146 -4.12 -6.24 12.96
CA GLY A 146 -4.47 -5.30 14.02
C GLY A 146 -3.46 -5.23 15.18
N GLN A 147 -2.48 -6.12 15.22
CA GLN A 147 -1.47 -6.15 16.28
C GLN A 147 -0.18 -5.48 15.81
N ARG A 148 0.31 -4.51 16.59
CA ARG A 148 1.60 -3.88 16.32
C ARG A 148 2.72 -4.91 16.42
N VAL A 149 3.53 -5.00 15.38
CA VAL A 149 4.73 -5.84 15.36
C VAL A 149 5.81 -5.14 16.18
N ARG A 150 6.43 -5.86 17.13
CA ARG A 150 7.57 -5.33 17.89
C ARG A 150 8.76 -5.22 16.95
N GLN A 151 9.39 -4.05 16.96
CA GLN A 151 10.61 -3.73 16.21
C GLN A 151 11.77 -3.61 17.18
#